data_AF-A0A6J4FY30-F1
#
_entry.id   AF-A0A6J4FY30-F1
#
_cell.length_a   1.000
_cell.length_b   1.000
_cell.length_c   1.000
_cell.angle_alpha   90.00
_cell.angle_beta   90.00
_cell.angle_gamma   90.00
#
_symmetry.space_group_name_H-M   'P 1'
#
loop_
_entity.id
_entity.type
_entity.pdbx_description
1 polymer ?
#
loop_
_entity_poly.entity_id
_entity_poly.type
_entity_poly.pdbx_seq_one_letter_code
_entity_poly.pdbx_strand_id
1 'polypeptide(L)'
;MNARIAAALLILAAPAFPAKAGEVGFALPSGNLGVSVASLREARFRGVVRQERDYSCGSAAVATLLTHHYRRPITEAEVFTAMYAAGDQETIRRQGFSLLDMQRYLATLGLKADGYRVGLDKLIDVGVPAITLITIRGYSHFVVIKGVEGGDVLVGDPAMGVRAVPRAEFESQWQGVLFVVRDDIDIGRMLFNRPADWAVRRKAPFGTALSRQGLSTLWVALPGLFEF
;
A
#
# COMPACT_ATOMS: atom_id res chain seq x y z
N MET A 1 -53.06 -35.13 -28.88
CA MET A 1 -51.73 -35.76 -28.79
C MET A 1 -50.68 -34.68 -28.95
N ASN A 2 -50.00 -34.32 -27.84
CA ASN A 2 -48.62 -33.79 -27.73
C ASN A 2 -48.33 -32.39 -28.34
N ALA A 3 -47.50 -31.51 -27.79
CA ALA A 3 -46.69 -31.51 -26.57
C ALA A 3 -46.34 -30.05 -26.22
N ARG A 4 -46.14 -29.79 -24.92
CA ARG A 4 -45.62 -28.53 -24.36
C ARG A 4 -44.15 -28.38 -24.72
N ILE A 5 -43.75 -27.23 -25.28
CA ILE A 5 -42.33 -26.88 -25.46
C ILE A 5 -41.93 -25.98 -24.28
N ALA A 6 -41.16 -26.56 -23.36
CA ALA A 6 -40.50 -25.83 -22.29
C ALA A 6 -39.19 -25.24 -22.82
N ALA A 7 -39.07 -23.91 -22.84
CA ALA A 7 -37.82 -23.22 -23.14
C ALA A 7 -36.92 -23.24 -21.89
N ALA A 8 -35.87 -24.06 -21.93
CA ALA A 8 -34.84 -24.09 -20.89
C ALA A 8 -33.87 -22.92 -21.11
N LEU A 9 -33.86 -21.97 -20.17
CA LEU A 9 -32.91 -20.85 -20.14
C LEU A 9 -31.55 -21.38 -19.64
N LEU A 10 -30.61 -21.62 -20.55
CA LEU A 10 -29.26 -22.03 -20.20
C LEU A 10 -28.47 -20.78 -19.75
N ILE A 11 -28.34 -20.59 -18.44
CA ILE A 11 -27.47 -19.56 -17.87
C ILE A 11 -26.02 -20.07 -18.00
N LEU A 12 -25.26 -19.47 -18.91
CA LEU A 12 -23.84 -19.74 -19.08
C LEU A 12 -23.09 -19.17 -17.86
N ALA A 13 -22.84 -20.00 -16.86
CA ALA A 13 -22.02 -19.65 -15.71
C ALA A 13 -20.56 -19.53 -16.16
N ALA A 14 -20.10 -18.30 -16.42
CA ALA A 14 -18.68 -18.04 -16.63
C ALA A 14 -17.93 -18.33 -15.31
N PRO A 15 -16.89 -19.19 -15.31
CA PRO A 15 -16.08 -19.41 -14.11
C PRO A 15 -15.40 -18.11 -13.71
N ALA A 16 -15.68 -17.63 -12.49
CA ALA A 16 -14.99 -16.51 -11.88
C ALA A 16 -13.57 -16.94 -11.52
N PHE A 17 -12.63 -16.86 -12.47
CA PHE A 17 -11.22 -17.00 -12.16
C PHE A 17 -10.77 -15.79 -11.33
N PRO A 18 -10.07 -15.98 -10.19
CA PRO A 18 -9.49 -14.87 -9.46
C PRO A 18 -8.47 -14.18 -10.39
N ALA A 19 -8.71 -12.91 -10.70
CA ALA A 19 -7.82 -12.11 -11.52
C ALA A 19 -6.46 -11.98 -10.83
N LYS A 20 -5.47 -12.74 -11.29
CA LYS A 20 -4.07 -12.50 -10.95
C LYS A 20 -3.55 -11.34 -11.80
N ALA A 21 -2.85 -10.42 -11.15
CA ALA A 21 -2.09 -9.37 -11.81
C ALA A 21 -1.20 -9.95 -12.93
N GLY A 22 -1.19 -9.30 -14.08
CA GLY A 22 -0.50 -9.75 -15.27
C GLY A 22 -0.54 -8.71 -16.38
N GLU A 23 0.27 -8.93 -17.41
CA GLU A 23 0.23 -8.14 -18.62
C GLU A 23 -0.93 -8.62 -19.48
N VAL A 24 -1.90 -7.75 -19.76
CA VAL A 24 -2.97 -8.05 -20.73
C VAL A 24 -2.43 -7.68 -22.09
N GLY A 25 -2.15 -8.69 -22.91
CA GLY A 25 -1.74 -8.52 -24.29
C GLY A 25 -2.96 -8.34 -25.19
N PHE A 26 -3.02 -7.22 -25.91
CA PHE A 26 -3.94 -7.04 -27.04
C PHE A 26 -3.16 -7.31 -28.32
N ALA A 27 -3.53 -8.36 -29.04
CA ALA A 27 -3.03 -8.59 -30.39
C ALA A 27 -3.74 -7.61 -31.33
N LEU A 28 -3.04 -6.56 -31.77
CA LEU A 28 -3.54 -5.59 -32.74
C LEU A 28 -2.90 -5.89 -34.12
N PRO A 29 -3.56 -5.52 -35.23
CA PRO A 29 -2.99 -5.66 -36.58
C PRO A 29 -1.63 -4.96 -36.75
N SER A 30 -1.33 -3.97 -35.91
CA SER A 30 -0.09 -3.18 -35.92
C SER A 30 0.96 -3.65 -34.89
N GLY A 31 0.70 -4.75 -34.16
CA GLY A 31 1.60 -5.30 -33.15
C GLY A 31 0.91 -5.68 -31.84
N ASN A 32 1.65 -6.33 -30.94
CA ASN A 32 1.12 -6.69 -29.62
C ASN A 32 1.26 -5.50 -28.66
N LEU A 33 0.16 -5.06 -28.06
CA LEU A 33 0.15 -4.07 -26.99
C LEU A 33 0.03 -4.78 -25.64
N GLY A 34 1.11 -4.78 -24.86
CA GLY A 34 1.09 -5.24 -23.47
C GLY A 34 0.67 -4.11 -22.53
N VAL A 35 -0.43 -4.30 -21.80
CA VAL A 35 -0.88 -3.36 -20.77
C VAL A 35 -0.72 -4.02 -19.40
N SER A 36 0.17 -3.46 -18.57
CA SER A 36 0.29 -3.89 -17.17
C SER A 36 -0.94 -3.44 -16.38
N VAL A 37 -1.74 -4.39 -15.92
CA VAL A 37 -2.91 -4.13 -15.08
C VAL A 37 -2.63 -4.56 -13.64
N ALA A 38 -3.00 -3.70 -12.69
CA ALA A 38 -2.98 -4.00 -11.27
C ALA A 38 -4.39 -3.75 -10.70
N SER A 39 -4.82 -4.58 -9.77
CA SER A 39 -6.07 -4.32 -9.06
C SER A 39 -5.96 -3.02 -8.25
N LEU A 40 -7.09 -2.35 -7.99
CA LEU A 40 -7.11 -1.15 -7.13
C LEU A 40 -6.52 -1.44 -5.75
N ARG A 41 -6.73 -2.65 -5.24
CA ARG A 41 -6.16 -3.11 -3.97
C ARG A 41 -4.63 -3.16 -4.06
N GLU A 42 -4.06 -3.83 -5.06
CA GLU A 42 -2.60 -3.90 -5.25
C GLU A 42 -1.98 -2.52 -5.49
N ALA A 43 -2.66 -1.67 -6.27
CA ALA A 43 -2.20 -0.31 -6.51
C ALA A 43 -2.10 0.51 -5.21
N ARG A 44 -3.06 0.34 -4.29
CA ARG A 44 -3.09 1.05 -3.00
C ARG A 44 -1.99 0.60 -2.04
N PHE A 45 -1.62 -0.67 -2.06
CA PHE A 45 -0.55 -1.22 -1.22
C PHE A 45 0.84 -1.13 -1.89
N ARG A 46 0.95 -0.48 -3.06
CA ARG A 46 2.24 -0.23 -3.69
C ARG A 46 3.10 0.65 -2.79
N GLY A 47 4.22 0.12 -2.29
CA GLY A 47 5.13 0.86 -1.41
C GLY A 47 4.79 0.78 0.09
N VAL A 48 3.88 -0.14 0.48
CA VAL A 48 3.51 -0.46 1.87
C VAL A 48 3.30 -1.96 2.01
N VAL A 49 3.87 -2.55 3.06
CA VAL A 49 3.63 -3.95 3.42
C VAL A 49 2.30 -4.02 4.19
N ARG A 50 1.37 -4.83 3.69
CA ARG A 50 0.06 -5.03 4.30
C ARG A 50 0.17 -5.90 5.56
N GLN A 51 -0.50 -5.52 6.64
CA GLN A 51 -0.61 -6.34 7.84
C GLN A 51 -1.57 -7.52 7.65
N GLU A 52 -1.28 -8.66 8.29
CA GLU A 52 -2.13 -9.86 8.24
C GLU A 52 -3.11 -9.95 9.42
N ARG A 53 -2.72 -9.41 10.58
CA ARG A 53 -3.48 -9.49 11.85
C ARG A 53 -3.76 -8.09 12.41
N ASP A 54 -4.82 -7.94 13.20
CA ASP A 54 -5.21 -6.63 13.77
C ASP A 54 -4.12 -6.03 14.69
N TYR A 55 -3.36 -6.88 15.37
CA TYR A 55 -2.28 -6.49 16.28
C TYR A 55 -0.87 -6.50 15.65
N SER A 56 -0.79 -6.64 14.32
CA SER A 56 0.48 -6.72 13.57
C SER A 56 0.86 -5.43 12.82
N CYS A 57 0.17 -4.31 13.07
CA CYS A 57 0.49 -3.04 12.41
C CYS A 57 1.93 -2.58 12.66
N GLY A 58 2.50 -2.85 13.85
CA GLY A 58 3.90 -2.53 14.17
C GLY A 58 4.92 -3.31 13.33
N SER A 59 4.77 -4.63 13.20
CA SER A 59 5.65 -5.46 12.35
C SER A 59 5.55 -5.06 10.88
N ALA A 60 4.33 -4.79 10.40
CA ALA A 60 4.10 -4.35 9.04
C ALA A 60 4.66 -2.94 8.77
N ALA A 61 4.60 -2.02 9.74
CA ALA A 61 5.21 -0.71 9.65
C ALA A 61 6.75 -0.79 9.56
N VAL A 62 7.37 -1.65 10.39
CA VAL A 62 8.82 -1.93 10.29
C VAL A 62 9.18 -2.57 8.96
N ALA A 63 8.44 -3.57 8.50
CA ALA A 63 8.68 -4.22 7.20
C ALA A 63 8.55 -3.22 6.04
N THR A 64 7.55 -2.33 6.11
CA THR A 64 7.36 -1.22 5.15
C THR A 64 8.55 -0.28 5.16
N LEU A 65 8.99 0.15 6.33
CA LEU A 65 10.12 1.04 6.50
C LEU A 65 11.40 0.42 5.91
N LEU A 66 11.75 -0.80 6.33
CA LEU A 66 12.97 -1.48 5.88
C LEU A 66 12.96 -1.73 4.36
N THR A 67 11.87 -2.27 3.84
CA THR A 67 11.76 -2.65 2.43
C THR A 67 11.78 -1.44 1.50
N HIS A 68 11.00 -0.40 1.81
CA HIS A 68 10.79 0.71 0.88
C HIS A 68 11.68 1.93 1.13
N HIS A 69 12.21 2.08 2.35
CA HIS A 69 12.98 3.26 2.75
C HIS A 69 14.41 2.98 3.19
N TYR A 70 14.79 1.72 3.41
CA TYR A 70 16.16 1.34 3.77
C TYR A 70 16.75 0.25 2.87
N ARG A 71 16.07 -0.11 1.77
CA ARG A 71 16.52 -1.13 0.79
C ARG A 71 16.84 -2.50 1.41
N ARG A 72 16.17 -2.83 2.51
CA ARG A 72 16.28 -4.11 3.21
C ARG A 72 14.95 -4.86 3.02
N PRO A 73 14.77 -5.58 1.89
CA PRO A 73 13.51 -6.26 1.61
C PRO A 73 13.26 -7.33 2.67
N ILE A 74 12.11 -7.22 3.34
CA ILE A 74 11.72 -8.15 4.40
C ILE A 74 10.19 -8.24 4.47
N THR A 75 9.68 -9.43 4.78
CA THR A 75 8.25 -9.67 4.90
C THR A 75 7.72 -9.29 6.28
N GLU A 76 6.41 -9.02 6.36
CA GLU A 76 5.73 -8.80 7.64
C GLU A 76 5.85 -10.03 8.54
N ALA A 77 5.70 -11.23 8.00
CA ALA A 77 5.77 -12.48 8.75
C ALA A 77 7.14 -12.71 9.43
N GLU A 78 8.24 -12.37 8.74
CA GLU A 78 9.59 -12.45 9.31
C GLU A 78 9.77 -11.49 10.48
N VAL A 79 9.40 -10.22 10.29
CA VAL A 79 9.47 -9.18 11.33
C VAL A 79 8.57 -9.55 12.51
N PHE A 80 7.34 -9.96 12.23
CA PHE A 80 6.37 -10.39 13.23
C PHE A 80 6.92 -11.53 14.07
N THR A 81 7.44 -12.60 13.44
CA THR A 81 7.91 -13.78 14.15
C THR A 81 9.07 -13.43 15.07
N ALA A 82 10.02 -12.63 14.60
CA ALA A 82 11.16 -12.21 15.39
C ALA A 82 10.76 -11.32 16.57
N MET A 83 9.93 -10.29 16.33
CA MET A 83 9.43 -9.40 17.38
C MET A 83 8.56 -10.14 18.40
N TYR A 84 7.70 -11.05 17.92
CA TYR A 84 6.78 -11.82 18.74
C TYR A 84 7.49 -12.84 19.63
N ALA A 85 8.57 -13.45 19.14
CA ALA A 85 9.40 -14.36 19.93
C ALA A 85 10.20 -13.65 21.04
N ALA A 86 10.65 -12.41 20.78
CA ALA A 86 11.45 -11.63 21.72
C ALA A 86 10.62 -10.78 22.71
N GLY A 87 9.35 -10.50 22.38
CA GLY A 87 8.47 -9.66 23.17
C GLY A 87 7.53 -10.44 24.10
N ASP A 88 6.76 -9.70 24.90
CA ASP A 88 5.70 -10.27 25.72
C ASP A 88 4.49 -10.63 24.85
N GLN A 89 4.33 -11.92 24.60
CA GLN A 89 3.28 -12.48 23.76
C GLN A 89 1.86 -12.17 24.24
N GLU A 90 1.64 -12.11 25.56
CA GLU A 90 0.31 -11.81 26.09
C GLU A 90 -0.05 -10.35 25.83
N THR A 91 0.89 -9.45 26.14
CA THR A 91 0.74 -8.02 25.86
C THR A 91 0.59 -7.76 24.36
N ILE A 92 1.39 -8.39 23.50
CA ILE A 92 1.32 -8.20 22.05
C ILE A 92 -0.04 -8.64 21.48
N ARG A 93 -0.58 -9.78 21.92
CA ARG A 93 -1.90 -10.23 21.47
C ARG A 93 -3.02 -9.27 21.88
N ARG A 94 -2.89 -8.61 23.03
CA ARG A 94 -3.91 -7.70 23.57
C ARG A 94 -3.79 -6.26 23.08
N GLN A 95 -2.57 -5.77 22.89
CA GLN A 95 -2.28 -4.35 22.67
C GLN A 95 -1.50 -4.08 21.36
N GLY A 96 -1.01 -5.13 20.69
CA GLY A 96 -0.07 -5.00 19.58
C GLY A 96 1.36 -4.76 20.03
N PHE A 97 2.25 -4.58 19.05
CA PHE A 97 3.66 -4.28 19.31
C PHE A 97 3.86 -2.85 19.82
N SER A 98 4.83 -2.67 20.73
CA SER A 98 5.24 -1.35 21.21
C SER A 98 6.39 -0.76 20.37
N LEU A 99 6.66 0.54 20.55
CA LEU A 99 7.88 1.17 20.01
C LEU A 99 9.15 0.50 20.53
N LEU A 100 9.13 -0.01 21.77
CA LEU A 100 10.26 -0.71 22.37
C LEU A 100 10.52 -2.06 21.69
N ASP A 101 9.47 -2.80 21.32
CA ASP A 101 9.62 -4.05 20.57
C ASP A 101 10.24 -3.80 19.20
N MET A 102 9.78 -2.75 18.51
CA MET A 102 10.35 -2.34 17.23
C MET A 102 11.81 -1.89 17.36
N GLN A 103 12.15 -1.12 18.41
CA GLN A 103 13.52 -0.69 18.69
C GLN A 103 14.45 -1.89 18.94
N ARG A 104 14.02 -2.84 19.77
CA ARG A 104 14.79 -4.06 20.07
C ARG A 104 15.04 -4.88 18.81
N TYR A 105 14.02 -5.04 17.98
CA TYR A 105 14.16 -5.76 16.71
C TYR A 105 15.12 -5.05 15.73
N LEU A 106 14.99 -3.73 15.57
CA LEU A 106 15.92 -2.99 14.71
C LEU A 106 17.37 -3.08 15.22
N ALA A 107 17.57 -3.11 16.54
CA ALA A 107 18.90 -3.27 17.13
C ALA A 107 19.55 -4.62 16.78
N THR A 108 18.77 -5.71 16.62
CA THR A 108 19.34 -7.01 16.18
C THR A 108 19.84 -6.97 14.73
N LEU A 109 19.34 -6.03 13.92
CA LEU A 109 19.79 -5.77 12.56
C LEU A 109 20.92 -4.73 12.49
N GLY A 110 21.45 -4.29 13.64
CA GLY A 110 22.46 -3.24 13.75
C GLY A 110 21.92 -1.84 13.46
N LEU A 111 20.61 -1.64 13.51
CA LEU A 111 19.96 -0.34 13.26
C LEU A 111 19.50 0.28 14.58
N LYS A 112 20.05 1.44 14.91
CA LYS A 112 19.62 2.26 16.03
C LYS A 112 18.39 3.04 15.62
N ALA A 113 17.37 3.03 16.47
CA ALA A 113 16.15 3.80 16.27
C ALA A 113 15.65 4.36 17.59
N ASP A 114 15.00 5.51 17.54
CA ASP A 114 14.54 6.23 18.74
C ASP A 114 13.20 6.91 18.49
N GLY A 115 12.42 7.01 19.57
CA GLY A 115 11.17 7.75 19.61
C GLY A 115 11.37 9.18 20.06
N TYR A 116 10.82 10.14 19.32
CA TYR A 116 10.87 11.57 19.60
C TYR A 116 9.46 12.14 19.68
N ARG A 117 9.26 13.10 20.60
CA ARG A 117 8.05 13.94 20.65
C ARG A 117 8.36 15.32 20.09
N VAL A 118 8.33 15.45 18.77
CA VAL A 118 8.59 16.69 18.04
C VAL A 118 7.55 16.87 16.94
N GLY A 119 7.34 18.12 16.50
CA GLY A 119 6.37 18.43 15.45
C GLY A 119 6.79 17.93 14.06
N LEU A 120 5.84 17.89 13.12
CA LEU A 120 6.09 17.48 11.73
C LEU A 120 7.11 18.37 11.03
N ASP A 121 7.21 19.66 11.38
CA ASP A 121 8.19 20.57 10.79
C ASP A 121 9.62 20.06 11.02
N LYS A 122 9.90 19.48 12.20
CA LYS A 122 11.21 18.89 12.46
C LYS A 122 11.48 17.65 11.61
N LEU A 123 10.44 16.87 11.31
CA LEU A 123 10.56 15.72 10.41
C LEU A 123 10.86 16.18 8.98
N ILE A 124 10.23 17.26 8.53
CA ILE A 124 10.48 17.89 7.22
C ILE A 124 11.94 18.36 7.14
N ASP A 125 12.43 19.05 8.16
CA ASP A 125 13.82 19.53 8.22
C ASP A 125 14.85 18.40 8.12
N VAL A 126 14.60 17.28 8.83
CA VAL A 126 15.52 16.13 8.83
C VAL A 126 15.39 15.34 7.51
N GLY A 127 14.18 15.29 6.95
CA GLY A 127 13.88 14.70 5.65
C GLY A 127 13.94 13.17 5.65
N VAL A 128 13.55 12.51 6.74
CA VAL A 128 13.60 11.04 6.87
C VAL A 128 12.22 10.45 7.10
N PRO A 129 11.96 9.20 6.67
CA PRO A 129 10.71 8.52 6.97
C PRO A 129 10.66 8.11 8.44
N ALA A 130 9.47 8.12 9.02
CA ALA A 130 9.25 7.80 10.43
C ALA A 130 8.04 6.90 10.61
N ILE A 131 8.12 5.97 11.57
CA ILE A 131 6.94 5.29 12.09
C ILE A 131 6.28 6.20 13.13
N THR A 132 4.96 6.25 13.14
CA THR A 132 4.21 7.12 14.03
C THR A 132 2.95 6.43 14.53
N LEU A 133 2.39 6.94 15.61
CA LEU A 133 1.17 6.44 16.23
C LEU A 133 0.03 7.43 16.00
N ILE A 134 -1.04 6.96 15.36
CA ILE A 134 -2.29 7.71 15.16
C ILE A 134 -3.43 7.03 15.90
N THR A 135 -4.46 7.80 16.28
CA THR A 135 -5.68 7.30 16.87
C THR A 135 -6.86 7.55 15.94
N ILE A 136 -7.49 6.46 15.53
CA ILE A 136 -8.69 6.50 14.69
C ILE A 136 -9.83 5.86 15.50
N ARG A 137 -10.87 6.64 15.79
CA ARG A 137 -12.08 6.17 16.50
C ARG A 137 -11.77 5.43 17.82
N GLY A 138 -10.78 5.91 18.57
CA GLY A 138 -10.37 5.33 19.85
C GLY A 138 -9.36 4.18 19.76
N TYR A 139 -8.97 3.75 18.56
CA TYR A 139 -7.97 2.70 18.34
C TYR A 139 -6.63 3.31 17.93
N SER A 140 -5.56 2.92 18.61
CA SER A 140 -4.19 3.33 18.27
C SER A 140 -3.62 2.44 17.17
N HIS A 141 -2.98 3.04 16.18
CA HIS A 141 -2.52 2.36 14.97
C HIS A 141 -1.17 2.90 14.49
N PHE A 142 -0.24 2.00 14.16
CA PHE A 142 1.05 2.39 13.60
C PHE A 142 0.97 2.61 12.10
N VAL A 143 1.50 3.75 11.66
CA VAL A 143 1.62 4.09 10.25
C VAL A 143 3.01 4.64 9.95
N VAL A 144 3.40 4.64 8.67
CA VAL A 144 4.69 5.19 8.21
C VAL A 144 4.45 6.53 7.53
N ILE A 145 5.11 7.59 7.99
CA ILE A 145 5.19 8.85 7.25
C ILE A 145 6.25 8.67 6.17
N LYS A 146 5.82 8.69 4.91
CA LYS A 146 6.67 8.50 3.72
C LYS A 146 7.14 9.82 3.11
N GLY A 147 6.44 10.91 3.38
CA GLY A 147 6.70 12.24 2.82
C GLY A 147 5.73 13.27 3.37
N VAL A 148 6.10 14.54 3.25
CA VAL A 148 5.23 15.68 3.54
C VAL A 148 5.44 16.71 2.44
N GLU A 149 4.39 17.04 1.70
CA GLU A 149 4.47 17.92 0.53
C GLU A 149 3.14 18.63 0.26
N GLY A 150 3.20 19.93 -0.01
CA GLY A 150 2.03 20.71 -0.45
C GLY A 150 0.90 20.77 0.57
N GLY A 151 1.21 20.70 1.86
CA GLY A 151 0.22 20.70 2.95
C GLY A 151 -0.39 19.33 3.26
N ASP A 152 0.05 18.26 2.59
CA ASP A 152 -0.38 16.90 2.88
C ASP A 152 0.76 16.06 3.48
N VAL A 153 0.39 15.07 4.28
CA VAL A 153 1.24 14.00 4.79
C VAL A 153 0.96 12.73 3.99
N LEU A 154 1.99 12.17 3.37
CA LEU A 154 1.91 10.89 2.69
C LEU A 154 2.10 9.76 3.73
N VAL A 155 1.02 9.05 4.00
CA VAL A 155 0.95 8.00 5.01
C VAL A 155 0.93 6.64 4.33
N GLY A 156 1.86 5.78 4.69
CA GLY A 156 1.82 4.35 4.42
C GLY A 156 1.14 3.62 5.57
N ASP A 157 -0.12 3.26 5.40
CA ASP A 157 -0.92 2.57 6.41
C ASP A 157 -0.94 1.06 6.14
N PRO A 158 -0.45 0.20 7.05
CA PRO A 158 -0.45 -1.24 6.84
C PRO A 158 -1.84 -1.89 6.66
N ALA A 159 -2.91 -1.25 7.13
CA ALA A 159 -4.29 -1.69 6.96
C ALA A 159 -4.96 -1.04 5.73
N MET A 160 -4.64 0.22 5.44
CA MET A 160 -5.31 1.03 4.42
C MET A 160 -4.47 1.34 3.17
N GLY A 161 -3.22 0.87 3.10
CA GLY A 161 -2.27 1.20 2.02
C GLY A 161 -1.82 2.66 2.05
N VAL A 162 -1.25 3.14 0.95
CA VAL A 162 -0.75 4.51 0.82
C VAL A 162 -1.92 5.49 0.66
N ARG A 163 -1.87 6.61 1.39
CA ARG A 163 -2.82 7.72 1.29
C ARG A 163 -2.13 9.06 1.52
N ALA A 164 -2.55 10.09 0.78
CA ALA A 164 -2.22 11.48 1.09
C ALA A 164 -3.31 12.04 1.99
N VAL A 165 -2.91 12.65 3.12
CA VAL A 165 -3.82 13.15 4.16
C VAL A 165 -3.52 14.62 4.39
N PRO A 166 -4.52 15.51 4.39
CA PRO A 166 -4.30 16.90 4.77
C PRO A 166 -3.61 17.00 6.13
N ARG A 167 -2.59 17.85 6.25
CA ARG A 167 -1.79 17.96 7.48
C ARG A 167 -2.65 18.20 8.71
N ALA A 168 -3.63 19.09 8.63
CA ALA A 168 -4.55 19.38 9.73
C ALA A 168 -5.37 18.15 10.16
N GLU A 169 -5.83 17.35 9.19
CA GLU A 169 -6.53 16.09 9.49
C GLU A 169 -5.59 15.07 10.14
N PHE A 170 -4.38 14.94 9.62
CA PHE A 170 -3.37 14.04 10.19
C PHE A 170 -3.01 14.43 11.62
N GLU A 171 -2.71 15.71 11.88
CA GLU A 171 -2.37 16.22 13.19
C GLU A 171 -3.50 16.04 14.21
N SER A 172 -4.77 16.09 13.77
CA SER A 172 -5.93 15.85 14.66
C SER A 172 -6.00 14.41 15.19
N GLN A 173 -5.42 13.44 14.47
CA GLN A 173 -5.40 12.02 14.81
C GLN A 173 -4.05 11.60 15.40
N TRP A 174 -3.02 12.44 15.30
CA TRP A 174 -1.64 12.06 15.60
C TRP A 174 -1.30 12.23 17.09
N GLN A 175 -0.63 11.24 17.68
CA GLN A 175 -0.21 11.30 19.09
C GLN A 175 1.09 12.09 19.33
N GLY A 176 1.67 12.71 18.31
CA GLY A 176 2.87 13.55 18.43
C GLY A 176 4.17 12.77 18.64
N VAL A 177 4.20 11.48 18.27
CA VAL A 177 5.40 10.63 18.40
C VAL A 177 5.95 10.28 17.02
N LEU A 178 7.27 10.38 16.85
CA LEU A 178 8.01 9.98 15.66
C LEU A 178 9.07 8.96 16.05
N PHE A 179 9.03 7.79 15.44
CA PHE A 179 10.04 6.75 15.61
C PHE A 179 10.92 6.71 14.36
N VAL A 180 12.20 7.05 14.55
CA VAL A 180 13.15 7.32 13.46
C VAL A 180 14.37 6.42 13.61
N VAL A 181 14.81 5.84 12.50
CA VAL A 181 16.09 5.10 12.40
C VAL A 181 17.23 6.09 12.20
N ARG A 182 18.29 5.96 13.01
CA ARG A 182 19.46 6.85 13.02
C ARG A 182 20.63 6.36 12.18
N ASP A 183 20.63 5.09 11.79
CA ASP A 183 21.60 4.54 10.86
C ASP A 183 21.07 4.63 9.43
N ASP A 184 21.96 4.55 8.43
CA ASP A 184 21.62 4.62 7.01
C ASP A 184 20.76 5.84 6.62
N ILE A 185 20.93 6.97 7.33
CA ILE A 185 20.12 8.21 7.16
C ILE A 185 20.14 8.69 5.70
N ASP A 186 21.25 8.54 4.99
CA ASP A 186 21.36 8.96 3.59
C ASP A 186 20.39 8.19 2.69
N ILE A 187 20.20 6.90 2.96
CA ILE A 187 19.23 6.06 2.24
C ILE A 187 17.81 6.51 2.60
N GLY A 188 17.55 6.70 3.90
CA GLY A 188 16.26 7.19 4.39
C GLY A 188 15.87 8.52 3.75
N ARG A 189 16.81 9.47 3.65
CA ARG A 189 16.60 10.77 3.01
C ARG A 189 16.33 10.69 1.52
N MET A 190 17.12 9.90 0.80
CA MET A 190 16.93 9.68 -0.63
C MET A 190 15.57 9.06 -0.95
N LEU A 191 15.05 8.22 -0.05
CA LEU A 191 13.79 7.51 -0.22
C LEU A 191 12.59 8.19 0.46
N PHE A 192 12.83 9.27 1.20
CA PHE A 192 11.78 10.15 1.70
C PHE A 192 11.21 11.02 0.58
N ASN A 193 9.90 11.26 0.63
CA ASN A 193 9.18 12.17 -0.27
C ASN A 193 9.35 11.87 -1.77
N ARG A 194 9.50 10.60 -2.16
CA ARG A 194 9.69 10.21 -3.57
C ARG A 194 8.47 10.57 -4.42
N PRO A 195 8.64 11.22 -5.58
CA PRO A 195 7.52 11.54 -6.48
C PRO A 195 6.68 10.33 -6.90
N ALA A 196 7.31 9.16 -7.02
CA ALA A 196 6.64 7.92 -7.35
C ALA A 196 5.62 7.48 -6.28
N ASP A 197 5.87 7.78 -5.00
CA ASP A 197 4.98 7.40 -3.90
C ASP A 197 3.74 8.31 -3.83
N TRP A 198 3.86 9.55 -4.33
CA TRP A 198 2.74 10.48 -4.50
C TRP A 198 1.81 10.15 -5.66
N ALA A 199 2.13 9.12 -6.45
CA ALA A 199 1.28 8.64 -7.54
C ALA A 199 -0.12 8.22 -7.09
N VAL A 200 -0.35 7.99 -5.80
CA VAL A 200 -1.69 7.77 -5.21
C VAL A 200 -2.64 8.95 -5.46
N ARG A 201 -2.12 10.17 -5.65
CA ARG A 201 -2.91 11.35 -6.04
C ARG A 201 -3.43 11.28 -7.48
N ARG A 202 -2.89 10.40 -8.33
CA ARG A 202 -3.32 10.32 -9.74
C ARG A 202 -4.75 9.77 -9.78
N LYS A 203 -5.72 10.68 -9.92
CA LYS A 203 -7.06 10.35 -10.36
C LYS A 203 -6.96 9.54 -11.64
N ALA A 204 -7.81 8.53 -11.79
CA ALA A 204 -7.90 7.81 -13.06
C ALA A 204 -8.02 8.84 -14.20
N PRO A 205 -7.27 8.69 -15.29
CA PRO A 205 -7.31 9.62 -16.42
C PRO A 205 -8.67 9.49 -17.13
N PHE A 206 -9.71 10.08 -16.52
CA PHE A 206 -11.03 10.24 -17.12
C PHE A 206 -10.93 11.33 -18.19
N GLY A 207 -10.39 10.98 -19.35
CA GLY A 207 -10.24 11.89 -20.49
C GLY A 207 -8.97 11.69 -21.32
N THR A 208 -7.92 11.08 -20.77
CA THR A 208 -6.64 10.88 -21.47
C THR A 208 -6.38 9.44 -21.90
N ALA A 209 -7.02 8.44 -21.27
CA ALA A 209 -6.78 7.02 -21.58
C ALA A 209 -7.67 6.45 -22.70
N LEU A 210 -8.70 7.17 -23.13
CA LEU A 210 -9.53 6.78 -24.27
C LEU A 210 -9.52 7.91 -25.29
N SER A 211 -8.46 7.96 -26.11
CA SER A 211 -8.58 8.74 -27.35
C SER A 211 -9.72 8.11 -28.16
N ARG A 212 -10.57 8.92 -28.80
CA ARG A 212 -11.63 8.41 -29.69
C ARG A 212 -11.07 7.45 -30.75
N GLN A 213 -9.79 7.58 -31.11
CA GLN A 213 -9.10 6.70 -32.06
C GLN A 213 -8.84 5.29 -31.47
N GLY A 214 -8.51 5.17 -30.19
CA GLY A 214 -8.35 3.88 -29.51
C GLY A 214 -9.66 3.09 -29.38
N LEU A 215 -10.77 3.80 -29.21
CA LEU A 215 -12.11 3.21 -29.25
C LEU A 215 -12.46 2.74 -30.66
N SER A 216 -12.19 3.52 -31.71
CA SER A 216 -12.45 3.06 -33.08
C SER A 216 -11.67 1.80 -33.46
N THR A 217 -10.42 1.66 -33.01
CA THR A 217 -9.64 0.42 -33.22
C THR A 217 -10.18 -0.76 -32.43
N LEU A 218 -10.71 -0.53 -31.21
CA LEU A 218 -11.37 -1.55 -30.42
C LEU A 218 -12.71 -1.98 -31.07
N TRP A 219 -13.47 -1.04 -31.63
CA TRP A 219 -14.69 -1.31 -32.40
C TRP A 219 -14.43 -2.13 -33.67
N VAL A 220 -13.31 -1.90 -34.35
CA VAL A 220 -12.91 -2.67 -35.55
C VAL A 220 -12.43 -4.08 -35.20
N ALA A 221 -11.90 -4.29 -33.99
CA ALA A 221 -11.41 -5.59 -33.53
C ALA A 221 -12.50 -6.46 -32.87
N LEU A 222 -13.69 -5.92 -32.63
CA LEU A 222 -14.83 -6.69 -32.14
C LEU A 222 -15.42 -7.49 -33.32
N PRO A 223 -15.61 -8.82 -33.19
CA PRO A 223 -16.29 -9.59 -34.22
C PRO A 223 -17.68 -9.00 -34.44
N GLY A 224 -18.05 -8.84 -35.72
CA GLY A 224 -19.30 -8.22 -36.11
C GLY A 224 -20.49 -8.95 -35.48
N LEU A 225 -21.48 -8.19 -34.99
CA LEU A 225 -22.70 -8.69 -34.35
C LEU A 225 -23.61 -9.55 -35.26
N PHE A 226 -23.14 -10.00 -36.43
CA PHE A 226 -23.91 -10.77 -37.41
C PHE A 226 -23.11 -11.86 -38.14
N GLU A 227 -22.03 -12.41 -37.57
CA GLU A 227 -21.40 -13.63 -38.10
C GLU A 227 -21.75 -14.84 -37.22
N PHE A 228 -22.90 -15.46 -37.52
CA PHE A 228 -23.21 -16.86 -37.26
C PHE A 228 -23.45 -17.55 -38.62
#